data_AF-A0A8J3TYZ3-F1
#
_entry.id   AF-A0A8J3TYZ3-F1
#
_cell.length_a   1.000
_cell.length_b   1.000
_cell.length_c   1.000
_cell.angle_alpha   90.00
_cell.angle_beta   90.00
_cell.angle_gamma   90.00
#
_symmetry.space_group_name_H-M   'P 1'
#
loop_
_entity.id
_entity.type
_entity.pdbx_description
1 polymer ?
#
loop_
_entity_poly.entity_id
_entity_poly.type
_entity_poly.pdbx_seq_one_letter_code
_entity_poly.pdbx_strand_id
1 'polypeptide(L)'
;MTWSATERYALEPAPGGLAFVQDLLNTSPAGRPRHADWLDDPTTAQTWLSEALARWSTASGRPAPAVDLTDRDCEALRDLRWALRRLLSDQSDGAEAVSAQVLAALPALSVSMQVDERGAVVAEPSGSGWRRVASLALIECLQAQQTDQRRRLKICRNERCQCAFYDRSRNNSGVWHDVRFCGNAANLRAYRARKREQAASGE
;
A
#
# COMPACT_ATOMS: atom_id res chain seq x y z
N MET A 1 -15.46 10.06 8.24
CA MET A 1 -14.47 9.02 8.56
C MET A 1 -13.51 8.88 7.40
N THR A 2 -12.23 8.85 7.73
CA THR A 2 -11.07 9.15 6.88
C THR A 2 -10.21 7.89 6.68
N TRP A 3 -9.30 7.92 5.71
CA TRP A 3 -8.28 6.85 5.54
C TRP A 3 -7.05 7.24 6.34
N SER A 4 -7.05 6.92 7.65
CA SER A 4 -6.18 7.56 8.65
C SER A 4 -4.69 7.34 8.38
N ALA A 5 -4.29 6.14 7.93
CA ALA A 5 -2.87 5.87 7.65
C ALA A 5 -2.37 6.61 6.40
N THR A 6 -3.24 6.82 5.41
CA THR A 6 -2.92 7.56 4.17
C THR A 6 -2.93 9.06 4.39
N GLU A 7 -3.94 9.56 5.10
CA GLU A 7 -4.12 10.99 5.34
C GLU A 7 -3.06 11.58 6.26
N ARG A 8 -2.43 10.77 7.14
CA ARG A 8 -1.29 11.21 7.95
C ARG A 8 -0.11 11.73 7.12
N TYR A 9 -0.05 11.38 5.83
CA TYR A 9 0.94 11.87 4.86
C TYR A 9 0.40 12.95 3.92
N ALA A 10 -0.79 13.50 4.19
CA ALA A 10 -1.51 14.43 3.32
C ALA A 10 -1.71 13.88 1.89
N LEU A 11 -1.95 12.57 1.78
CA LEU A 11 -2.20 11.91 0.49
C LEU A 11 -3.70 11.73 0.28
N GLU A 12 -4.12 11.89 -0.96
CA GLU A 12 -5.48 11.51 -1.34
C GLU A 12 -5.58 9.99 -1.54
N PRO A 13 -6.65 9.35 -1.03
CA PRO A 13 -6.86 7.91 -1.15
C PRO A 13 -7.13 7.49 -2.59
N ALA A 14 -6.81 6.24 -2.92
CA ALA A 14 -7.18 5.59 -4.16
C ALA A 14 -8.73 5.49 -4.26
N PRO A 15 -9.29 5.31 -5.46
CA PRO A 15 -10.72 5.08 -5.62
C PRO A 15 -11.14 3.72 -5.04
N GLY A 16 -12.40 3.62 -4.58
CA GLY A 16 -13.03 2.38 -4.16
C GLY A 16 -12.30 1.67 -3.01
N GLY A 17 -12.36 0.34 -2.98
CA GLY A 17 -11.70 -0.45 -1.95
C GLY A 17 -10.18 -0.58 -2.14
N LEU A 18 -9.62 -0.16 -3.29
CA LEU A 18 -8.16 -0.02 -3.44
C LEU A 18 -7.56 0.98 -2.42
N ALA A 19 -8.37 1.91 -1.90
CA ALA A 19 -7.98 2.78 -0.81
C ALA A 19 -7.57 2.00 0.46
N PHE A 20 -8.21 0.87 0.76
CA PHE A 20 -7.83 0.01 1.88
C PHE A 20 -6.41 -0.54 1.71
N VAL A 21 -6.06 -0.96 0.49
CA VAL A 21 -4.70 -1.44 0.17
C VAL A 21 -3.68 -0.32 0.33
N GLN A 22 -3.98 0.88 -0.18
CA GLN A 22 -3.12 2.05 0.02
C GLN A 22 -2.93 2.36 1.50
N ASP A 23 -4.01 2.29 2.29
CA ASP A 23 -3.98 2.60 3.71
C ASP A 23 -3.14 1.58 4.50
N LEU A 24 -3.32 0.29 4.22
CA LEU A 24 -2.46 -0.77 4.75
C LEU A 24 -0.98 -0.52 4.42
N LEU A 25 -0.65 -0.11 3.19
CA LEU A 25 0.73 0.22 2.80
C LEU A 25 1.30 1.42 3.57
N ASN A 26 0.45 2.37 3.93
CA ASN A 26 0.81 3.62 4.60
C ASN A 26 0.84 3.50 6.13
N THR A 27 0.43 2.37 6.72
CA THR A 27 0.77 2.05 8.12
C THR A 27 2.29 2.02 8.37
N SER A 28 3.09 1.84 7.32
CA SER A 28 4.55 1.78 7.36
C SER A 28 5.19 3.08 7.84
N PRO A 29 6.43 3.03 8.38
CA PRO A 29 7.18 4.23 8.74
C PRO A 29 7.71 4.89 7.47
N ALA A 30 6.92 5.78 6.88
CA ALA A 30 7.23 6.52 5.67
C ALA A 30 7.21 8.03 5.94
N GLY A 31 7.37 8.83 4.89
CA GLY A 31 7.33 10.29 4.95
C GLY A 31 8.56 10.96 5.57
N ARG A 32 8.53 12.29 5.61
CA ARG A 32 9.55 13.13 6.25
C ARG A 32 8.87 14.31 6.97
N PRO A 33 8.89 14.37 8.32
CA PRO A 33 9.53 13.44 9.25
C PRO A 33 8.94 12.02 9.16
N ARG A 34 9.74 11.02 9.55
CA ARG A 34 9.33 9.62 9.47
C ARG A 34 8.31 9.35 10.57
N HIS A 35 7.15 8.83 10.20
CA HIS A 35 6.12 8.45 11.17
C HIS A 35 6.41 7.06 11.75
N ALA A 36 5.80 6.73 12.89
CA ALA A 36 5.92 5.41 13.51
C ALA A 36 5.21 4.33 12.69
N ASP A 37 5.69 3.10 12.77
CA ASP A 37 4.99 1.95 12.20
C ASP A 37 3.74 1.63 13.04
N TRP A 38 2.57 1.66 12.43
CA TRP A 38 1.32 1.36 13.14
C TRP A 38 1.10 -0.14 13.36
N LEU A 39 1.89 -1.00 12.72
CA LEU A 39 1.85 -2.45 12.92
C LEU A 39 2.91 -2.95 13.91
N ASP A 40 3.68 -2.05 14.55
CA ASP A 40 4.62 -2.43 15.62
C ASP A 40 3.96 -2.50 17.01
N ASP A 41 2.75 -1.94 17.17
CA ASP A 41 1.95 -1.99 18.39
C ASP A 41 0.55 -2.55 18.09
N PRO A 42 0.11 -3.66 18.72
CA PRO A 42 -1.18 -4.28 18.43
C PRO A 42 -2.38 -3.39 18.71
N THR A 43 -2.31 -2.53 19.73
CA THR A 43 -3.42 -1.63 20.09
C THR A 43 -3.63 -0.59 18.99
N THR A 44 -2.54 0.01 18.53
CA THR A 44 -2.52 0.94 17.39
C THR A 44 -2.96 0.23 16.11
N ALA A 45 -2.46 -0.97 15.85
CA ALA A 45 -2.83 -1.77 14.68
C ALA A 45 -4.33 -2.10 14.66
N GLN A 46 -4.89 -2.54 15.80
CA GLN A 46 -6.30 -2.86 15.93
C GLN A 46 -7.19 -1.63 15.76
N THR A 47 -6.77 -0.49 16.32
CA THR A 47 -7.49 0.79 16.18
C THR A 47 -7.54 1.20 14.71
N TRP A 48 -6.38 1.21 14.04
CA TRP A 48 -6.29 1.50 12.61
C TRP A 48 -7.16 0.55 11.77
N LEU A 49 -7.06 -0.76 12.02
CA LEU A 49 -7.79 -1.75 11.23
C LEU A 49 -9.30 -1.57 11.38
N SER A 50 -9.78 -1.30 12.60
CA SER A 50 -11.21 -1.10 12.86
C SER A 50 -11.74 0.12 12.09
N GLU A 51 -11.01 1.24 12.08
CA GLU A 51 -11.34 2.43 11.29
C GLU A 51 -11.31 2.13 9.77
N ALA A 52 -10.25 1.46 9.31
CA ALA A 52 -10.06 1.15 7.90
C ALA A 52 -11.14 0.20 7.35
N LEU A 53 -11.56 -0.81 8.12
CA LEU A 53 -12.63 -1.74 7.74
C LEU A 53 -14.00 -1.07 7.75
N ALA A 54 -14.29 -0.20 8.72
CA ALA A 54 -15.52 0.61 8.70
C ALA A 54 -15.56 1.53 7.47
N ARG A 55 -14.41 2.13 7.12
CA ARG A 55 -14.31 2.98 5.93
C ARG A 55 -14.46 2.19 4.63
N TRP A 56 -13.81 1.03 4.54
CA TRP A 56 -13.94 0.11 3.41
C TRP A 56 -15.40 -0.33 3.23
N SER A 57 -16.08 -0.67 4.32
CA SER A 57 -17.49 -1.08 4.31
C SER A 57 -18.38 0.03 3.73
N THR A 58 -18.17 1.27 4.16
CA THR A 58 -18.87 2.44 3.61
C THR A 58 -18.57 2.64 2.12
N ALA A 59 -17.31 2.50 1.70
CA ALA A 59 -16.88 2.76 0.33
C ALA A 59 -17.32 1.67 -0.66
N SER A 60 -17.41 0.42 -0.21
CA SER A 60 -17.80 -0.74 -1.01
C SER A 60 -19.29 -1.06 -0.94
N GLY A 61 -20.00 -0.57 0.09
CA GLY A 61 -21.38 -0.97 0.39
C GLY A 61 -21.49 -2.38 0.97
N ARG A 62 -20.37 -2.98 1.41
CA ARG A 62 -20.30 -4.37 1.90
C ARG A 62 -20.11 -4.40 3.42
N PRO A 63 -20.55 -5.45 4.13
CA PRO A 63 -20.35 -5.54 5.58
C PRO A 63 -18.87 -5.61 5.96
N ALA A 64 -18.43 -4.80 6.92
CA ALA A 64 -17.06 -4.85 7.43
C ALA A 64 -16.74 -6.25 8.01
N PRO A 65 -15.62 -6.88 7.62
CA PRO A 65 -15.15 -8.10 8.26
C PRO A 65 -14.85 -7.86 9.74
N ALA A 66 -15.30 -8.76 10.61
CA ALA A 66 -14.84 -8.76 12.00
C ALA A 66 -13.43 -9.40 12.06
N VAL A 67 -12.48 -8.65 12.62
CA VAL A 67 -11.09 -9.08 12.81
C VAL A 67 -10.55 -8.53 14.12
N ASP A 68 -10.06 -9.44 14.95
CA ASP A 68 -9.24 -9.12 16.12
C ASP A 68 -7.80 -9.54 15.84
N LEU A 69 -6.86 -8.62 16.03
CA LEU A 69 -5.43 -8.82 15.79
C LEU A 69 -4.72 -9.26 17.07
N THR A 70 -3.83 -10.24 16.91
CA THR A 70 -2.80 -10.61 17.88
C THR A 70 -1.44 -9.99 17.49
N ASP A 71 -0.45 -10.07 18.38
CA ASP A 71 0.93 -9.68 18.06
C ASP A 71 1.47 -10.39 16.82
N ARG A 72 1.20 -11.69 16.68
CA ARG A 72 1.61 -12.50 15.52
C ARG A 72 0.91 -12.06 14.23
N ASP A 73 -0.33 -11.59 14.33
CA ASP A 73 -1.02 -11.02 13.18
C ASP A 73 -0.34 -9.74 12.70
N CYS A 74 0.13 -8.90 13.64
CA CYS A 74 0.83 -7.66 13.32
C CYS A 74 2.17 -7.94 12.60
N GLU A 75 2.94 -8.92 13.06
CA GLU A 75 4.13 -9.44 12.35
C GLU A 75 3.80 -9.86 10.91
N ALA A 76 2.81 -10.74 10.73
CA ALA A 76 2.45 -11.23 9.42
C ALA A 76 1.88 -10.13 8.49
N LEU A 77 1.18 -9.13 9.04
CA LEU A 77 0.75 -7.96 8.27
C LEU A 77 1.93 -7.09 7.83
N ARG A 78 3.01 -6.99 8.61
CA ARG A 78 4.23 -6.29 8.18
C ARG A 78 4.92 -7.03 7.04
N ASP A 79 4.96 -8.36 7.07
CA ASP A 79 5.50 -9.19 5.98
C ASP A 79 4.67 -9.06 4.69
N LEU A 80 3.34 -9.15 4.82
CA LEU A 80 2.41 -8.90 3.71
C LEU A 80 2.63 -7.51 3.12
N ARG A 81 2.68 -6.48 3.98
CA ARG A 81 2.89 -5.09 3.57
C ARG A 81 4.23 -4.93 2.86
N TRP A 82 5.30 -5.55 3.35
CA TRP A 82 6.60 -5.58 2.67
C TRP A 82 6.49 -6.20 1.27
N ALA A 83 5.83 -7.35 1.15
CA ALA A 83 5.68 -8.04 -0.13
C ALA A 83 4.85 -7.23 -1.14
N LEU A 84 3.72 -6.64 -0.71
CA LEU A 84 2.90 -5.76 -1.54
C LEU A 84 3.67 -4.52 -2.00
N ARG A 85 4.52 -3.94 -1.13
CA ARG A 85 5.40 -2.81 -1.51
C ARG A 85 6.44 -3.22 -2.54
N ARG A 86 7.02 -4.41 -2.43
CA ARG A 86 7.97 -4.93 -3.42
C ARG A 86 7.31 -5.17 -4.78
N LEU A 87 6.12 -5.79 -4.80
CA LEU A 87 5.33 -5.95 -6.02
C LEU A 87 5.07 -4.60 -6.73
N LEU A 88 4.80 -3.56 -5.94
CA LEU A 88 4.60 -2.19 -6.46
C LEU A 88 5.83 -1.57 -7.08
N SER A 89 6.97 -1.72 -6.42
CA SER A 89 8.24 -1.19 -6.89
C SER A 89 8.70 -1.91 -8.16
N ASP A 90 8.64 -3.23 -8.19
CA ASP A 90 9.08 -4.04 -9.34
C ASP A 90 8.27 -3.70 -10.61
N GLN A 91 6.96 -3.44 -10.48
CA GLN A 91 6.15 -2.94 -11.60
C GLN A 91 6.54 -1.54 -12.08
N SER A 92 7.01 -0.67 -11.17
CA SER A 92 7.42 0.69 -11.53
C SER A 92 8.76 0.70 -12.28
N ASP A 93 9.62 -0.26 -11.97
CA ASP A 93 10.94 -0.42 -12.59
C ASP A 93 10.91 -1.29 -13.85
N GLY A 94 9.74 -1.86 -14.21
CA GLY A 94 9.56 -2.68 -15.40
C GLY A 94 10.16 -4.08 -15.30
N ALA A 95 10.25 -4.63 -14.08
CA ALA A 95 10.79 -5.97 -13.87
C ALA A 95 9.93 -7.04 -14.57
N GLU A 96 10.58 -7.97 -15.27
CA GLU A 96 9.92 -9.04 -16.03
C GLU A 96 9.28 -10.11 -15.13
N ALA A 97 9.80 -10.31 -13.91
CA ALA A 97 9.32 -11.32 -12.98
C ALA A 97 9.42 -10.85 -11.52
N VAL A 98 8.44 -11.26 -10.72
CA VAL A 98 8.45 -11.05 -9.25
C VAL A 98 9.49 -11.97 -8.62
N SER A 99 10.28 -11.46 -7.68
CA SER A 99 11.32 -12.27 -7.03
C SER A 99 10.72 -13.40 -6.18
N ALA A 100 11.44 -14.53 -6.09
CA ALA A 100 11.02 -15.68 -5.29
C ALA A 100 10.80 -15.32 -3.81
N GLN A 101 11.57 -14.38 -3.26
CA GLN A 101 11.40 -13.91 -1.88
C GLN A 101 10.06 -13.18 -1.68
N VAL A 102 9.63 -12.39 -2.66
CA VAL A 102 8.33 -11.70 -2.61
C VAL A 102 7.19 -12.70 -2.73
N LEU A 103 7.32 -13.69 -3.61
CA LEU A 103 6.35 -14.78 -3.75
C LEU A 103 6.25 -15.61 -2.46
N ALA A 104 7.38 -15.92 -1.81
CA ALA A 104 7.40 -16.68 -0.56
C ALA A 104 6.76 -15.92 0.62
N ALA A 105 6.83 -14.59 0.63
CA ALA A 105 6.21 -13.75 1.65
C ALA A 105 4.69 -13.55 1.45
N LEU A 106 4.15 -13.95 0.28
CA LEU A 106 2.73 -13.92 0.00
C LEU A 106 2.17 -15.34 0.17
N PRO A 107 1.54 -15.67 1.31
CA PRO A 107 0.95 -16.99 1.49
C PRO A 107 -0.10 -17.27 0.41
N ALA A 108 -0.30 -18.54 0.08
CA ALA A 108 -1.51 -18.96 -0.61
C ALA A 108 -2.71 -18.69 0.31
N LEU A 109 -3.62 -17.81 -0.12
CA LEU A 109 -4.82 -17.46 0.61
C LEU A 109 -6.04 -17.95 -0.15
N SER A 110 -6.97 -18.55 0.58
CA SER A 110 -8.29 -18.85 0.05
C SER A 110 -9.14 -17.59 0.04
N VAL A 111 -10.03 -17.49 -0.94
CA VAL A 111 -11.14 -16.52 -0.96
C VAL A 111 -12.44 -17.32 -1.17
N SER A 112 -13.51 -16.89 -0.54
CA SER A 112 -14.83 -17.48 -0.78
C SER A 112 -15.56 -16.68 -1.85
N MET A 113 -16.25 -17.35 -2.77
CA MET A 113 -17.13 -16.70 -3.74
C MET A 113 -18.58 -16.82 -3.24
N GLN A 114 -19.33 -15.73 -3.26
CA GLN A 114 -20.74 -15.70 -2.88
C GLN A 114 -21.56 -14.94 -3.92
N VAL A 115 -22.87 -15.16 -3.92
CA VAL A 115 -23.83 -14.38 -4.71
C VAL A 115 -24.46 -13.37 -3.77
N ASP A 116 -24.36 -12.09 -4.09
CA ASP A 116 -24.96 -11.03 -3.29
C ASP A 116 -26.50 -10.94 -3.49
N GLU A 117 -27.14 -10.05 -2.74
CA GLU A 117 -28.59 -9.81 -2.82
C GLU A 117 -29.08 -9.35 -4.21
N ARG A 118 -28.16 -8.90 -5.08
CA ARG A 118 -28.42 -8.43 -6.45
C ARG A 118 -28.10 -9.49 -7.50
N GLY A 119 -27.69 -10.69 -7.08
CA GLY A 119 -27.33 -11.78 -7.98
C GLY A 119 -25.91 -11.69 -8.54
N ALA A 120 -25.08 -10.75 -8.08
CA ALA A 120 -23.70 -10.63 -8.54
C ALA A 120 -22.78 -11.59 -7.79
N VAL A 121 -21.85 -12.23 -8.51
CA VAL A 121 -20.83 -13.09 -7.90
C VAL A 121 -19.71 -12.20 -7.36
N VAL A 122 -19.50 -12.24 -6.05
CA VAL A 122 -18.51 -11.43 -5.32
C VAL A 122 -17.53 -12.30 -4.56
N ALA A 123 -16.28 -11.85 -4.47
CA ALA A 123 -15.26 -12.49 -3.64
C ALA A 123 -15.30 -11.92 -2.21
N GLU A 124 -15.44 -12.78 -1.22
CA GLU A 124 -15.53 -12.45 0.21
C GLU A 124 -14.22 -12.80 0.95
N PRO A 125 -13.74 -11.93 1.86
CA PRO A 125 -12.55 -12.20 2.68
C PRO A 125 -12.73 -13.44 3.56
N SER A 126 -11.73 -14.32 3.56
CA SER A 126 -11.77 -15.60 4.29
C SER A 126 -10.62 -15.74 5.29
N GLY A 127 -10.75 -16.70 6.21
CA GLY A 127 -9.76 -16.91 7.29
C GLY A 127 -9.98 -16.01 8.52
N SER A 128 -8.97 -15.96 9.39
CA SER A 128 -8.97 -15.22 10.65
C SER A 128 -7.70 -14.36 10.80
N GLY A 129 -7.75 -13.39 11.73
CA GLY A 129 -6.62 -12.50 12.03
C GLY A 129 -6.06 -11.84 10.76
N TRP A 130 -4.74 -11.86 10.62
CA TRP A 130 -4.05 -11.27 9.47
C TRP A 130 -4.46 -11.90 8.12
N ARG A 131 -4.83 -13.18 8.09
CA ARG A 131 -5.21 -13.86 6.83
C ARG A 131 -6.50 -13.28 6.26
N ARG A 132 -7.43 -12.89 7.14
CA ARG A 132 -8.68 -12.24 6.71
C ARG A 132 -8.40 -10.87 6.11
N VAL A 133 -7.55 -10.07 6.76
CA VAL A 133 -7.08 -8.77 6.25
C VAL A 133 -6.35 -8.92 4.92
N ALA A 134 -5.46 -9.93 4.82
CA ALA A 134 -4.70 -10.21 3.62
C ALA A 134 -5.61 -10.62 2.45
N SER A 135 -6.60 -11.49 2.70
CA SER A 135 -7.56 -11.90 1.68
C SER A 135 -8.37 -10.71 1.17
N LEU A 136 -8.79 -9.79 2.06
CA LEU A 136 -9.44 -8.54 1.66
C LEU A 136 -8.53 -7.69 0.78
N ALA A 137 -7.29 -7.44 1.20
CA ALA A 137 -6.34 -6.65 0.42
C ALA A 137 -6.07 -7.24 -0.99
N LEU A 138 -6.03 -8.57 -1.11
CA LEU A 138 -5.84 -9.25 -2.40
C LEU A 138 -7.11 -9.18 -3.27
N ILE A 139 -8.30 -9.32 -2.69
CA ILE A 139 -9.57 -9.14 -3.41
C ILE A 139 -9.64 -7.73 -4.02
N GLU A 140 -9.28 -6.70 -3.25
CA GLU A 140 -9.26 -5.32 -3.73
C GLU A 140 -8.18 -5.07 -4.78
N CYS A 141 -7.02 -5.74 -4.66
CA CYS A 141 -6.00 -5.71 -5.72
C CYS A 141 -6.51 -6.34 -7.02
N LEU A 142 -7.20 -7.48 -6.95
CA LEU A 142 -7.78 -8.17 -8.10
C LEU A 142 -8.83 -7.29 -8.81
N GLN A 143 -9.75 -6.69 -8.06
CA GLN A 143 -10.76 -5.78 -8.61
C GLN A 143 -10.12 -4.54 -9.27
N ALA A 144 -9.07 -3.99 -8.64
CA ALA A 144 -8.31 -2.88 -9.21
C ALA A 144 -7.51 -3.28 -10.47
N GLN A 145 -7.09 -4.54 -10.61
CA GLN A 145 -6.45 -5.03 -11.83
C GLN A 145 -7.45 -5.14 -12.98
N GLN A 146 -8.66 -5.66 -12.72
CA GLN A 146 -9.72 -5.79 -13.72
C GLN A 146 -10.18 -4.43 -14.28
N THR A 147 -10.08 -3.37 -13.46
CA THR A 147 -10.42 -2.00 -13.85
C THR A 147 -9.20 -1.16 -14.24
N ASP A 148 -8.02 -1.79 -14.32
CA ASP A 148 -6.73 -1.16 -14.65
C ASP A 148 -6.32 -0.04 -13.67
N GLN A 149 -7.00 0.12 -12.55
CA GLN A 149 -6.68 1.11 -11.51
C GLN A 149 -5.42 0.74 -10.73
N ARG A 150 -5.09 -0.55 -10.65
CA ARG A 150 -3.99 -1.05 -9.82
C ARG A 150 -2.64 -0.43 -10.20
N ARG A 151 -2.39 -0.18 -11.49
CA ARG A 151 -1.11 0.39 -12.00
C ARG A 151 -0.85 1.82 -11.55
N ARG A 152 -1.86 2.51 -11.04
CA ARG A 152 -1.77 3.90 -10.55
C ARG A 152 -1.37 3.97 -9.08
N LEU A 153 -1.60 2.90 -8.30
CA LEU A 153 -1.07 2.82 -6.94
C LEU A 153 0.43 2.51 -7.02
N LYS A 154 1.27 3.38 -6.46
CA LYS A 154 2.74 3.38 -6.59
C LYS A 154 3.43 3.70 -5.27
N ILE A 155 4.73 3.41 -5.16
CA ILE A 155 5.59 3.85 -4.06
C ILE A 155 6.38 5.08 -4.50
N CYS A 156 6.46 6.11 -3.65
CA CYS A 156 7.24 7.31 -3.94
C CYS A 156 8.73 6.97 -4.15
N ARG A 157 9.29 7.37 -5.30
CA ARG A 157 10.68 7.11 -5.69
C ARG A 157 11.72 7.85 -4.82
N ASN A 158 11.30 8.80 -3.99
CA ASN A 158 12.18 9.38 -3.00
C ASN A 158 12.42 8.35 -1.88
N GLU A 159 13.63 7.77 -1.83
CA GLU A 159 14.10 6.79 -0.83
C GLU A 159 13.86 7.22 0.62
N ARG A 160 13.83 8.53 0.90
CA ARG A 160 13.58 9.06 2.24
C ARG A 160 12.09 9.24 2.57
N CYS A 161 11.20 9.09 1.59
CA CYS A 161 9.76 9.23 1.77
C CYS A 161 9.08 7.86 1.71
N GLN A 162 9.13 7.16 0.57
CA GLN A 162 8.59 5.81 0.44
C GLN A 162 7.09 5.67 0.76
N CYS A 163 6.27 6.73 0.78
CA CYS A 163 4.82 6.60 0.94
C CYS A 163 4.17 5.92 -0.28
N ALA A 164 3.08 5.18 -0.06
CA ALA A 164 2.24 4.67 -1.13
C ALA A 164 1.21 5.73 -1.55
N PHE A 165 1.19 6.07 -2.84
CA PHE A 165 0.33 7.11 -3.40
C PHE A 165 -0.40 6.61 -4.65
N TYR A 166 -1.55 7.23 -4.93
CA TYR A 166 -2.30 6.96 -6.15
C TYR A 166 -2.03 8.05 -7.21
N ASP A 167 -1.49 7.65 -8.35
CA ASP A 167 -1.09 8.51 -9.45
C ASP A 167 -2.31 9.02 -10.25
N ARG A 168 -2.61 10.29 -10.04
CA ARG A 168 -3.67 11.04 -10.71
C ARG A 168 -3.20 11.77 -11.97
N SER A 169 -1.93 11.64 -12.35
CA SER A 169 -1.45 12.23 -13.60
C SER A 169 -2.16 11.59 -14.80
N ARG A 170 -2.39 12.40 -15.85
CA ARG A 170 -3.09 11.98 -17.06
C ARG A 170 -2.50 10.70 -17.65
N ASN A 171 -1.18 10.62 -17.72
CA ASN A 171 -0.45 9.55 -18.41
C ASN A 171 0.12 8.49 -17.45
N ASN A 172 -0.31 8.44 -16.18
CA ASN A 172 0.26 7.56 -15.15
C ASN A 172 1.79 7.67 -15.07
N SER A 173 2.33 8.89 -15.19
CA SER A 173 3.77 9.18 -15.24
C SER A 173 4.32 9.68 -13.90
N GLY A 174 3.48 9.79 -12.87
CA GLY A 174 3.91 10.21 -11.54
C GLY A 174 4.81 9.16 -10.91
N VAL A 175 5.98 9.59 -10.44
CA VAL A 175 6.94 8.76 -9.69
C VAL A 175 7.21 9.29 -8.27
N TRP A 176 6.65 10.46 -7.95
CA TRP A 176 6.67 11.06 -6.61
C TRP A 176 5.25 11.38 -6.19
N HIS A 177 4.93 11.18 -4.92
CA HIS A 177 3.62 11.56 -4.38
C HIS A 177 3.41 13.09 -4.42
N ASP A 178 4.50 13.85 -4.32
CA ASP A 178 4.53 15.31 -4.48
C ASP A 178 5.85 15.71 -5.16
N VAL A 179 5.75 16.34 -6.32
CA VAL A 179 6.92 16.78 -7.10
C VAL A 179 7.69 17.90 -6.41
N ARG A 180 6.98 18.83 -5.76
CA ARG A 180 7.58 20.00 -5.10
C ARG A 180 8.38 19.59 -3.86
N PHE A 181 7.90 18.60 -3.11
CA PHE A 181 8.60 18.11 -1.93
C PHE A 181 9.57 16.97 -2.27
N CYS A 182 9.08 15.86 -2.82
CA CYS A 182 9.89 14.68 -3.06
C CYS A 182 10.72 14.75 -4.35
N GLY A 183 10.15 15.29 -5.44
CA GLY A 183 10.85 15.44 -6.71
C GLY A 183 12.05 16.40 -6.61
N ASN A 184 11.83 17.61 -6.10
CA ASN A 184 12.89 18.60 -5.91
C ASN A 184 13.98 18.12 -4.95
N ALA A 185 13.60 17.48 -3.84
CA ALA A 185 14.58 16.92 -2.89
C ALA A 185 15.43 15.81 -3.52
N ALA A 186 14.85 14.95 -4.36
CA ALA A 186 15.60 13.92 -5.09
C ALA A 186 16.56 14.54 -6.12
N ASN A 187 16.10 15.52 -6.91
CA ASN A 187 16.93 16.21 -7.90
C ASN A 187 18.11 16.94 -7.27
N LEU A 188 17.91 17.62 -6.15
CA LEU A 188 18.97 18.32 -5.42
C LEU A 188 20.02 17.34 -4.87
N ARG A 189 19.59 16.17 -4.36
CA ARG A 189 20.53 15.11 -3.92
C ARG A 189 21.36 14.58 -5.08
N ALA A 190 20.73 14.27 -6.21
CA ALA A 190 21.42 13.78 -7.40
C ALA A 190 22.42 14.82 -7.95
N TYR A 191 22.04 16.11 -7.97
CA TYR A 191 22.95 17.19 -8.35
C TYR A 191 24.18 17.27 -7.43
N ARG A 192 23.98 17.20 -6.11
CA ARG A 192 25.08 17.22 -5.13
C ARG A 192 25.98 15.98 -5.23
N ALA A 193 25.43 14.81 -5.54
CA ALA A 193 26.23 13.60 -5.76
C ALA A 193 27.17 13.77 -6.96
N ARG A 194 26.63 14.19 -8.11
CA ARG A 194 27.44 14.47 -9.32
C ARG A 194 28.53 15.52 -9.09
N LYS A 195 28.22 16.60 -8.36
CA LYS A 195 29.22 17.63 -7.98
C LYS A 195 30.38 17.06 -7.16
N ARG A 196 30.10 16.13 -6.23
CA ARG A 196 31.15 15.49 -5.41
C ARG A 196 31.99 14.51 -6.22
N GLU A 197 31.37 13.73 -7.10
CA GLU A 197 32.06 12.83 -8.02
C GLU A 197 33.01 13.62 -8.95
N GLN A 198 32.54 14.73 -9.52
CA GLN A 198 33.37 15.61 -10.35
C GLN A 198 34.55 16.23 -9.59
N ALA A 199 34.37 16.58 -8.31
CA ALA A 199 35.45 17.08 -7.48
C ALA A 199 36.47 15.98 -7.13
N ALA A 200 36.02 14.73 -6.95
CA ALA A 200 36.89 13.59 -6.63
C ALA A 200 37.61 12.98 -7.85
N SER A 201 37.07 13.14 -9.06
CA SER A 201 37.73 12.70 -10.31
C SER A 201 38.71 13.74 -10.89
N GLY A 202 38.76 14.94 -10.32
CA GLY A 202 39.64 16.04 -10.75
C GLY A 202 40.92 16.17 -9.92
N GLU A 203 41.18 15.21 -9.03
CA GLU A 203 42.34 15.08 -8.14
C GLU A 203 43.11 13.81 -8.52
#